data_AF-A0A7V1SAT7-F1
#
_entry.id   AF-A0A7V1SAT7-F1
#
_cell.length_a   1.000
_cell.length_b   1.000
_cell.length_c   1.000
_cell.angle_alpha   90.00
_cell.angle_beta   90.00
_cell.angle_gamma   90.00
#
_symmetry.space_group_name_H-M   'P 1'
#
loop_
_entity.id
_entity.type
_entity.pdbx_description
1 polymer ?
#
loop_
_entity_poly.entity_id
_entity_poly.type
_entity_poly.pdbx_seq_one_letter_code
_entity_poly.pdbx_strand_id
1 'polypeptide(L)'
;MYKENEGKIEQIKQAMKDNRTDEVKKIADDLVYIINDGMALGESALKKINRASEMNINKTYKDYLQLKRESLQKQLEAFEYRRQAAVLLRDSFGTKDKFEIEKAKSDFRQKEENFRREMEIARQLSAEANQLAKEAIQNQSIKQ
;
A
#
# COMPACT_ATOMS: atom_id res chain seq x y z
N MET A 1 -10.66 2.03 -2.76
CA MET A 1 -9.31 2.25 -2.21
C MET A 1 -8.16 2.23 -3.22
N TYR A 2 -7.69 1.06 -3.69
CA TYR A 2 -6.50 1.01 -4.56
C TYR A 2 -6.70 1.78 -5.90
N LYS A 3 -7.83 1.55 -6.59
CA LYS A 3 -8.19 2.26 -7.82
C LYS A 3 -8.44 3.77 -7.62
N GLU A 4 -9.00 4.15 -6.48
CA GLU A 4 -9.23 5.56 -6.12
C GLU A 4 -7.91 6.29 -5.85
N ASN A 5 -6.95 5.61 -5.20
CA ASN A 5 -5.60 6.13 -4.99
C ASN A 5 -4.84 6.30 -6.31
N GLU A 6 -4.93 5.33 -7.23
CA GLU A 6 -4.33 5.45 -8.57
C GLU A 6 -4.91 6.64 -9.35
N GLY A 7 -6.23 6.83 -9.32
CA GLY A 7 -6.87 7.99 -9.94
C GLY A 7 -6.38 9.32 -9.37
N LYS A 8 -6.26 9.44 -8.04
CA LYS A 8 -5.74 10.64 -7.38
C LYS A 8 -4.25 10.88 -7.68
N ILE A 9 -3.44 9.84 -7.80
CA ILE A 9 -2.03 9.96 -8.18
C ILE A 9 -1.88 10.53 -9.60
N GLU A 10 -2.67 10.06 -10.56
CA GLU A 10 -2.63 10.62 -11.91
C GLU A 10 -3.13 12.07 -11.95
N GLN A 11 -4.16 12.41 -11.16
CA GLN A 11 -4.61 13.79 -10.98
C GLN A 11 -3.51 14.68 -10.39
N ILE A 12 -2.80 14.20 -9.36
CA ILE A 12 -1.65 14.91 -8.76
C ILE A 12 -0.56 15.15 -9.82
N LYS A 13 -0.16 14.11 -10.56
CA LYS A 13 0.86 14.23 -11.62
C LYS A 13 0.46 15.27 -12.67
N GLN A 14 -0.80 15.29 -13.07
CA GLN A 14 -1.30 16.27 -14.03
C GLN A 14 -1.31 17.69 -13.46
N ALA A 15 -1.84 17.88 -12.24
CA ALA A 15 -1.84 19.18 -11.57
C ALA A 15 -0.42 19.73 -11.34
N MET A 16 0.55 18.84 -11.07
CA MET A 16 1.98 19.21 -10.97
C MET A 16 2.57 19.66 -12.31
N LYS A 17 2.20 19.02 -13.44
CA LYS A 17 2.64 19.44 -14.78
C LYS A 17 2.07 20.81 -15.15
N ASP A 18 0.82 21.06 -14.76
CA ASP A 18 0.12 22.31 -15.04
C ASP A 18 0.47 23.44 -14.05
N ASN A 19 1.35 23.18 -13.07
CA ASN A 19 1.69 24.09 -11.97
C ASN A 19 0.47 24.61 -11.18
N ARG A 20 -0.58 23.80 -11.04
CA ARG A 20 -1.80 24.14 -10.31
C ARG A 20 -1.64 23.86 -8.82
N THR A 21 -0.97 24.78 -8.13
CA THR A 21 -0.55 24.62 -6.73
C THR A 21 -1.67 24.23 -5.78
N ASP A 22 -2.78 24.98 -5.77
CA ASP A 22 -3.88 24.73 -4.83
C ASP A 22 -4.55 23.37 -5.08
N GLU A 23 -4.61 22.95 -6.34
CA GLU A 23 -5.12 21.62 -6.70
C GLU A 23 -4.19 20.50 -6.23
N VAL A 24 -2.87 20.66 -6.40
CA VAL A 24 -1.89 19.68 -5.91
C VAL A 24 -2.06 19.47 -4.40
N LYS A 25 -2.17 20.57 -3.64
CA LYS A 25 -2.35 20.49 -2.17
C LYS A 25 -3.65 19.80 -1.80
N LYS A 26 -4.76 20.18 -2.44
CA LYS A 26 -6.08 19.59 -2.16
C LYS A 26 -6.10 18.09 -2.47
N ILE A 27 -5.60 17.67 -3.62
CA ILE A 27 -5.61 16.25 -4.01
C ILE A 27 -4.67 15.45 -3.10
N ALA A 28 -3.52 16.03 -2.72
CA ALA A 28 -2.59 15.42 -1.78
C ALA A 28 -3.21 15.22 -0.38
N ASP A 29 -3.92 16.22 0.15
CA ASP A 29 -4.63 16.08 1.43
C ASP A 29 -5.71 15.00 1.38
N ASP A 30 -6.53 14.98 0.33
CA ASP A 30 -7.52 13.92 0.14
C ASP A 30 -6.88 12.53 0.08
N LEU A 31 -5.74 12.42 -0.60
CA LEU A 31 -5.00 11.16 -0.72
C LEU A 31 -4.46 10.71 0.64
N VAL A 32 -3.93 11.63 1.47
CA VAL A 32 -3.51 11.33 2.84
C VAL A 32 -4.69 10.84 3.67
N TYR A 33 -5.84 11.51 3.59
CA TYR A 33 -7.05 11.12 4.33
C TYR A 33 -7.48 9.70 3.97
N ILE A 34 -7.62 9.40 2.67
CA ILE A 34 -8.00 8.06 2.20
C ILE A 34 -6.99 7.03 2.69
N ILE A 35 -5.67 7.27 2.53
CA ILE A 35 -4.66 6.31 2.95
C ILE A 35 -4.73 6.03 4.46
N ASN A 36 -4.89 7.06 5.29
CA ASN A 36 -4.98 6.88 6.75
C ASN A 36 -6.16 5.98 7.15
N ASP A 37 -7.33 6.18 6.55
CA ASP A 37 -8.50 5.34 6.80
C ASP A 37 -8.22 3.86 6.44
N GLY A 38 -7.54 3.64 5.32
CA GLY A 38 -7.16 2.29 4.87
C GLY A 38 -6.12 1.63 5.72
N MET A 39 -5.14 2.38 6.18
CA MET A 39 -4.12 1.88 7.10
C MET A 39 -4.77 1.42 8.40
N ALA A 40 -5.73 2.16 8.95
CA ALA A 40 -6.47 1.74 10.13
C ALA A 40 -7.25 0.42 9.90
N LEU A 41 -7.88 0.27 8.73
CA LEU A 41 -8.55 -0.99 8.35
C LEU A 41 -7.55 -2.15 8.20
N GLY A 42 -6.39 -1.90 7.58
CA GLY A 42 -5.34 -2.90 7.39
C GLY A 42 -4.70 -3.33 8.71
N GLU A 43 -4.43 -2.40 9.63
CA GLU A 43 -3.96 -2.73 10.98
C GLU A 43 -4.98 -3.57 11.76
N SER A 44 -6.27 -3.25 11.63
CA SER A 44 -7.35 -4.05 12.21
C SER A 44 -7.37 -5.47 11.63
N ALA A 45 -7.18 -5.61 10.31
CA ALA A 45 -7.07 -6.92 9.67
C ALA A 45 -5.82 -7.70 10.14
N LEU A 46 -4.66 -7.05 10.31
CA LEU A 46 -3.46 -7.69 10.89
C LEU A 46 -3.72 -8.23 12.29
N LYS A 47 -4.40 -7.47 13.15
CA LYS A 47 -4.78 -7.94 14.49
C LYS A 47 -5.65 -9.19 14.43
N LYS A 48 -6.59 -9.26 13.47
CA LYS A 48 -7.43 -10.45 13.26
C LYS A 48 -6.63 -11.66 12.78
N ILE A 49 -5.69 -11.46 11.85
CA ILE A 49 -4.81 -12.53 11.37
C ILE A 49 -3.94 -13.06 12.51
N ASN A 50 -3.32 -12.19 13.31
CA ASN A 50 -2.51 -12.61 14.46
C ASN A 50 -3.33 -13.45 15.45
N ARG A 51 -4.54 -13.00 15.82
CA ARG A 51 -5.45 -13.78 16.68
C ARG A 51 -5.79 -15.14 16.08
N ALA A 52 -6.04 -15.20 14.77
CA ALA A 52 -6.31 -16.48 14.09
C ALA A 52 -5.09 -17.42 14.11
N SER A 53 -3.88 -16.90 13.99
CA SER A 53 -2.64 -17.68 14.05
C SER A 53 -2.36 -18.30 15.43
N GLU A 54 -2.87 -17.67 16.50
CA GLU A 54 -2.77 -18.15 17.89
C GLU A 54 -3.77 -19.28 18.22
N MET A 55 -4.79 -19.49 17.38
CA MET A 55 -5.77 -20.56 17.58
C MET A 55 -5.14 -21.95 17.37
N ASN A 56 -5.81 -22.99 17.86
CA ASN A 56 -5.40 -24.38 17.64
C ASN A 56 -5.75 -24.84 16.21
N ILE A 57 -4.97 -24.37 15.24
CA ILE A 57 -5.10 -24.64 13.81
C ILE A 57 -3.93 -25.49 13.31
N ASN A 58 -4.14 -26.20 12.20
CA ASN A 58 -3.09 -27.02 11.59
C ASN A 58 -1.95 -26.18 11.02
N LYS A 59 -0.77 -26.78 10.85
CA LYS A 59 0.45 -26.11 10.37
C LYS A 59 0.26 -25.42 9.02
N THR A 60 -0.37 -26.09 8.05
CA THR A 60 -0.61 -25.51 6.72
C THR A 60 -1.44 -24.24 6.78
N TYR A 61 -2.44 -24.19 7.67
CA TYR A 61 -3.23 -22.99 7.88
C TYR A 61 -2.44 -21.88 8.60
N LYS A 62 -1.52 -22.23 9.52
CA LYS A 62 -0.59 -21.25 10.11
C LYS A 62 0.33 -20.64 9.07
N ASP A 63 0.93 -21.46 8.22
CA ASP A 63 1.82 -21.03 7.15
C ASP A 63 1.07 -20.13 6.15
N TYR A 64 -0.18 -20.47 5.82
CA TYR A 64 -1.07 -19.63 5.02
C TYR A 64 -1.32 -18.25 5.66
N LEU A 65 -1.71 -18.23 6.95
CA LEU A 65 -1.98 -16.98 7.66
C LEU A 65 -0.73 -16.12 7.81
N GLN A 66 0.45 -16.73 7.98
CA GLN A 66 1.72 -16.03 8.01
C GLN A 66 1.99 -15.30 6.69
N LEU A 67 1.87 -15.97 5.54
CA LEU A 67 2.06 -15.35 4.23
C LEU A 67 1.05 -14.23 3.96
N LYS A 68 -0.22 -14.41 4.38
CA LYS A 68 -1.23 -13.34 4.29
C LYS A 68 -0.92 -12.16 5.19
N ARG A 69 -0.37 -12.40 6.38
CA ARG A 69 0.09 -11.35 7.29
C ARG A 69 1.22 -10.53 6.68
N GLU A 70 2.26 -11.21 6.19
CA GLU A 70 3.42 -10.56 5.58
C GLU A 70 3.02 -9.77 4.32
N SER A 71 2.14 -10.35 3.49
CA SER A 71 1.57 -9.65 2.34
C SER A 71 0.86 -8.36 2.76
N LEU A 72 0.03 -8.40 3.81
CA LEU A 72 -0.70 -7.22 4.29
C LEU A 72 0.23 -6.18 4.93
N GLN A 73 1.25 -6.61 5.67
CA GLN A 73 2.29 -5.70 6.19
C GLN A 73 2.99 -4.96 5.05
N LYS A 74 3.34 -5.66 3.97
CA LYS A 74 3.96 -5.06 2.79
C LYS A 74 3.05 -4.06 2.07
N GLN A 75 1.75 -4.31 2.04
CA GLN A 75 0.78 -3.32 1.52
C GLN A 75 0.75 -2.06 2.40
N LEU A 76 0.76 -2.20 3.73
CA LEU A 76 0.78 -1.05 4.64
C LEU A 76 2.07 -0.24 4.49
N GLU A 77 3.22 -0.90 4.39
CA GLU A 77 4.51 -0.25 4.11
C GLU A 77 4.49 0.50 2.77
N ALA A 78 3.91 -0.11 1.73
CA ALA A 78 3.73 0.54 0.44
C ALA A 78 2.91 1.83 0.60
N PHE A 79 1.72 1.74 1.20
CA PHE A 79 0.83 2.89 1.39
C PHE A 79 1.44 3.99 2.25
N GLU A 80 2.30 3.66 3.22
CA GLU A 80 3.04 4.65 3.99
C GLU A 80 4.01 5.46 3.11
N TYR A 81 4.72 4.84 2.16
CA TYR A 81 5.52 5.60 1.19
C TYR A 81 4.68 6.58 0.38
N ARG A 82 3.51 6.13 -0.08
CA ARG A 82 2.60 6.98 -0.85
C ARG A 82 2.00 8.11 -0.01
N ARG A 83 1.70 7.86 1.28
CA ARG A 83 1.28 8.88 2.23
C ARG A 83 2.36 9.95 2.41
N GLN A 84 3.61 9.53 2.61
CA GLN A 84 4.75 10.45 2.73
C GLN A 84 4.94 11.28 1.46
N ALA A 85 4.77 10.67 0.28
CA ALA A 85 4.83 11.36 -1.00
C ALA A 85 3.75 12.45 -1.11
N ALA A 86 2.53 12.16 -0.69
CA ALA A 86 1.42 13.11 -0.68
C ALA A 86 1.65 14.27 0.30
N VAL A 87 2.09 13.97 1.54
CA VAL A 87 2.43 14.99 2.54
C VAL A 87 3.51 15.94 2.01
N LEU A 88 4.56 15.39 1.39
CA LEU A 88 5.64 16.19 0.81
C LEU A 88 5.11 17.16 -0.26
N LEU A 89 4.24 16.70 -1.14
CA LEU A 89 3.65 17.57 -2.16
C LEU A 89 2.76 18.64 -1.56
N ARG A 90 1.96 18.32 -0.55
CA ARG A 90 1.12 19.31 0.12
C ARG A 90 1.96 20.43 0.76
N ASP A 91 3.05 20.06 1.43
CA ASP A 91 3.83 20.98 2.24
C ASP A 91 4.81 21.81 1.38
N SER A 92 5.41 21.21 0.36
CA SER A 92 6.48 21.84 -0.44
C SER A 92 6.03 22.40 -1.79
N PHE A 93 4.91 21.95 -2.35
CA PHE A 93 4.48 22.44 -3.66
C PHE A 93 3.88 23.83 -3.53
N GLY A 94 4.44 24.81 -4.24
CA GLY A 94 4.02 26.21 -4.18
C GLY A 94 4.92 27.14 -3.34
N THR A 95 6.06 26.66 -2.84
CA THR A 95 7.10 27.57 -2.33
C THR A 95 7.69 28.38 -3.50
N LYS A 96 8.26 29.55 -3.22
CA LYS A 96 8.94 30.34 -4.28
C LYS A 96 10.30 29.76 -4.67
N ASP A 97 10.77 28.75 -3.96
CA ASP A 97 12.05 28.09 -4.19
C ASP A 97 11.91 26.96 -5.22
N LYS A 98 12.50 27.18 -6.40
CA LYS A 98 12.52 26.18 -7.47
C LYS A 98 13.29 24.92 -7.08
N PHE A 99 14.32 25.03 -6.25
CA PHE A 99 15.10 23.88 -5.79
C PHE A 99 14.24 22.97 -4.90
N GLU A 100 13.47 23.55 -3.98
CA GLU A 100 12.54 22.80 -3.12
C GLU A 100 11.46 22.09 -3.93
N ILE A 101 10.89 22.74 -4.94
CA ILE A 101 9.89 22.14 -5.82
C ILE A 101 10.47 20.95 -6.60
N GLU A 102 11.65 21.10 -7.19
CA GLU A 102 12.28 20.01 -7.95
C GLU A 102 12.72 18.85 -7.05
N LYS A 103 13.20 19.15 -5.84
CA LYS A 103 13.46 18.13 -4.82
C LYS A 103 12.17 17.39 -4.45
N ALA A 104 11.08 18.09 -4.17
CA ALA A 104 9.78 17.48 -3.84
C ALA A 104 9.26 16.57 -4.96
N LYS A 105 9.42 16.98 -6.23
CA LYS A 105 9.11 16.13 -7.39
C LYS A 105 9.97 14.87 -7.45
N SER A 106 11.27 14.99 -7.16
CA SER A 106 12.20 13.87 -7.17
C SER A 106 11.88 12.86 -6.06
N ASP A 107 11.71 13.35 -4.84
CA ASP A 107 11.38 12.54 -3.67
C ASP A 107 10.01 11.86 -3.85
N PHE A 108 9.02 12.56 -4.41
CA PHE A 108 7.73 11.96 -4.78
C PHE A 108 7.90 10.76 -5.72
N ARG A 109 8.73 10.88 -6.77
CA ARG A 109 9.00 9.77 -7.71
C ARG A 109 9.64 8.58 -7.01
N GLN A 110 10.62 8.83 -6.13
CA GLN A 110 11.30 7.78 -5.39
C GLN A 110 10.34 7.03 -4.46
N LYS A 111 9.46 7.76 -3.75
CA LYS A 111 8.45 7.16 -2.88
C LYS A 111 7.42 6.34 -3.66
N GLU A 112 7.00 6.79 -4.84
CA GLU A 112 6.12 6.03 -5.73
C GLU A 112 6.79 4.78 -6.34
N GLU A 113 8.11 4.78 -6.51
CA GLU A 113 8.85 3.57 -6.87
C GLU A 113 8.86 2.57 -5.72
N ASN A 114 9.14 3.02 -4.49
CA ASN A 114 9.10 2.16 -3.32
C ASN A 114 7.69 1.60 -3.07
N PHE A 115 6.64 2.41 -3.24
CA PHE A 115 5.25 1.94 -3.20
C PHE A 115 5.05 0.75 -4.16
N ARG A 116 5.46 0.89 -5.42
CA ARG A 116 5.28 -0.16 -6.44
C ARG A 116 6.06 -1.42 -6.09
N ARG A 117 7.28 -1.27 -5.59
CA ARG A 117 8.12 -2.40 -5.15
C ARG A 117 7.48 -3.19 -4.02
N GLU A 118 7.04 -2.51 -2.96
CA GLU A 118 6.41 -3.18 -1.81
C GLU A 118 5.05 -3.80 -2.18
N MET A 119 4.26 -3.16 -3.04
CA MET A 119 3.03 -3.74 -3.58
C MET A 119 3.28 -5.01 -4.40
N GLU A 120 4.36 -5.07 -5.17
CA GLU A 120 4.73 -6.25 -5.94
C GLU A 120 5.15 -7.41 -5.01
N ILE A 121 5.95 -7.13 -3.97
CA ILE A 121 6.29 -8.13 -2.95
C ILE A 121 5.03 -8.64 -2.25
N ALA A 122 4.13 -7.74 -1.87
CA ALA A 122 2.85 -8.11 -1.28
C ALA A 122 2.03 -9.02 -2.19
N ARG A 123 2.00 -8.73 -3.50
CA ARG A 123 1.30 -9.54 -4.51
C ARG A 123 1.88 -10.95 -4.59
N GLN A 124 3.20 -11.08 -4.59
CA GLN A 124 3.90 -12.36 -4.63
C GLN A 124 3.59 -13.21 -3.39
N LEU A 125 3.71 -12.64 -2.19
CA LEU A 125 3.36 -13.32 -0.93
C LEU A 125 1.89 -13.76 -0.90
N SER A 126 0.98 -12.92 -1.41
CA SER A 126 -0.44 -13.27 -1.48
C SER A 126 -0.71 -14.43 -2.45
N ALA A 127 0.02 -14.46 -3.58
CA ALA A 127 -0.06 -15.52 -4.57
C ALA A 127 0.48 -16.85 -4.02
N GLU A 128 1.60 -16.81 -3.30
CA GLU A 128 2.17 -17.97 -2.60
C GLU A 128 1.20 -18.54 -1.56
N ALA A 129 0.57 -17.67 -0.75
CA ALA A 129 -0.46 -18.10 0.19
C ALA A 129 -1.63 -18.80 -0.52
N ASN A 130 -2.08 -18.27 -1.67
CA ASN A 130 -3.17 -18.88 -2.44
C ASN A 130 -2.76 -20.23 -3.03
N GLN A 131 -1.50 -20.37 -3.44
CA GLN A 131 -0.98 -21.64 -3.96
C GLN A 131 -0.94 -22.70 -2.87
N LEU A 132 -0.43 -22.36 -1.67
CA LEU A 132 -0.43 -23.23 -0.51
C LEU A 132 -1.85 -23.71 -0.16
N ALA A 133 -2.84 -22.82 -0.20
CA ALA A 133 -4.23 -23.18 0.06
C ALA A 133 -4.80 -24.16 -0.99
N LYS A 134 -4.46 -23.98 -2.28
CA LYS A 134 -4.88 -24.90 -3.34
C LYS A 134 -4.27 -26.28 -3.18
N GLU A 135 -2.98 -26.36 -2.89
CA GLU A 135 -2.26 -27.62 -2.67
C GLU A 135 -2.80 -28.38 -1.46
N ALA A 136 -3.15 -27.66 -0.39
CA ALA A 136 -3.77 -28.25 0.79
C ALA A 136 -5.11 -28.94 0.47
N ILE A 137 -5.95 -28.30 -0.36
CA ILE A 137 -7.24 -28.85 -0.80
C ILE A 137 -7.02 -30.08 -1.69
N GLN A 138 -6.11 -30.01 -2.66
CA GLN A 138 -5.80 -31.12 -3.56
C GLN A 138 -5.29 -32.35 -2.81
N ASN A 139 -4.40 -32.15 -1.84
CA ASN A 139 -3.86 -33.23 -1.01
C ASN A 139 -4.91 -33.86 -0.08
N GLN A 140 -5.97 -33.13 0.29
CA GLN A 140 -7.11 -33.68 1.02
C GLN A 140 -8.04 -34.49 0.10
N SER A 141 -8.26 -34.05 -1.14
CA SER A 141 -9.12 -34.77 -2.10
C SER A 141 -8.52 -36.08 -2.62
N ILE A 142 -7.18 -36.23 -2.61
CA ILE A 142 -6.50 -37.47 -3.05
C ILE A 142 -6.47 -38.52 -1.92
N LYS A 143 -6.68 -38.12 -0.67
CA LYS A 143 -6.65 -39.02 0.50
C LYS A 143 -8.03 -39.55 0.93
N GLN A 144 -9.09 -39.23 0.18
CA GLN A 144 -10.45 -39.77 0.35
C GLN A 144 -10.72 -40.84 -0.70
#